data_AF-A0AAW4MXJ4-F1
#
_entry.id   AF-A0AAW4MXJ4-F1
#
_cell.length_a   1.000
_cell.length_b   1.000
_cell.length_c   1.000
_cell.angle_alpha   90.00
_cell.angle_beta   90.00
_cell.angle_gamma   90.00
#
_symmetry.space_group_name_H-M   'P 1'
#
loop_
_entity.id
_entity.type
_entity.pdbx_description
1 polymer ?
#
loop_
_entity_poly.entity_id
_entity_poly.type
_entity_poly.pdbx_seq_one_letter_code
_entity_poly.pdbx_strand_id
1 'polypeptide(L)'
;MDAHTLFVLEAASILHDIGIRVSEEKYGFQNGKLQEQEGPTPAREICTSLGFKEDDIERICFLIAHHHTYTDVDGIDYRILLEADFLVNAFEDNASIESIKHAKEIFFETETGKHILDTMFKS
;
A
#
# COMPACT_ATOMS: atom_id res chain seq x y z
N MET A 1 -1.13 1.86 17.62
CA MET A 1 -0.13 1.01 16.94
C MET A 1 1.16 1.11 17.71
N ASP A 2 1.83 -0.01 18.00
CA ASP A 2 3.13 0.00 18.67
C ASP A 2 4.28 0.33 17.71
N ALA A 3 5.47 0.54 18.27
CA ALA A 3 6.64 0.99 17.51
C ALA A 3 7.16 -0.05 16.51
N HIS A 4 6.96 -1.35 16.77
CA HIS A 4 7.43 -2.39 15.86
C HIS A 4 6.52 -2.50 14.65
N THR A 5 5.20 -2.51 14.84
CA THR A 5 4.24 -2.45 13.73
C THR A 5 4.42 -1.17 12.90
N LEU A 6 4.68 -0.02 13.53
CA LEU A 6 4.97 1.23 12.81
C LEU A 6 6.21 1.11 11.93
N PHE A 7 7.30 0.53 12.45
CA PHE A 7 8.53 0.32 11.67
C PHE A 7 8.29 -0.54 10.43
N VAL A 8 7.57 -1.65 10.57
CA VAL A 8 7.22 -2.54 9.45
C VAL A 8 6.37 -1.81 8.42
N LEU A 9 5.36 -1.07 8.87
CA LEU A 9 4.52 -0.26 8.00
C LEU A 9 5.33 0.79 7.24
N GLU A 10 6.18 1.56 7.92
CA GLU A 10 6.99 2.61 7.29
C GLU A 10 7.93 2.02 6.21
N ALA A 11 8.57 0.88 6.51
CA ALA A 11 9.40 0.19 5.53
C ALA A 11 8.61 -0.28 4.31
N ALA A 12 7.41 -0.86 4.51
CA ALA A 12 6.53 -1.25 3.43
C ALA A 12 6.03 -0.04 2.62
N SER A 13 5.63 1.05 3.28
CA SER A 13 5.19 2.28 2.61
C SER A 13 6.30 2.92 1.76
N ILE A 14 7.56 2.85 2.17
CA ILE A 14 8.68 3.33 1.35
C ILE A 14 8.87 2.47 0.09
N LEU A 15 8.55 1.18 0.16
CA LEU A 15 8.88 0.19 -0.87
C LEU A 15 7.69 -0.32 -1.68
N HIS A 16 6.43 0.01 -1.35
CA HIS A 16 5.24 -0.62 -1.93
C HIS A 16 5.22 -0.65 -3.47
N ASP A 17 5.57 0.46 -4.11
CA ASP A 17 5.61 0.60 -5.57
C ASP A 17 6.91 0.11 -6.23
N ILE A 18 7.83 -0.52 -5.50
CA ILE A 18 9.13 -0.95 -6.05
C ILE A 18 8.97 -1.92 -7.24
N GLY A 19 7.82 -2.61 -7.32
CA GLY A 19 7.46 -3.49 -8.44
C GLY A 19 7.22 -2.78 -9.77
N ILE A 20 7.00 -1.45 -9.79
CA ILE A 20 6.77 -0.67 -11.03
C ILE A 20 7.90 -0.89 -12.02
N ARG A 21 9.16 -0.69 -11.58
CA ARG A 21 10.30 -0.70 -12.48
C ARG A 21 10.52 -2.07 -13.12
N VAL A 22 10.40 -3.11 -12.30
CA VAL A 22 10.52 -4.50 -12.76
C VAL A 22 9.38 -4.85 -13.73
N SER A 23 8.17 -4.35 -13.47
CA SER A 23 7.01 -4.54 -14.34
C SER A 23 7.22 -3.90 -15.71
N GLU A 24 7.67 -2.64 -15.75
CA GLU A 24 7.97 -1.94 -17.00
C GLU A 24 9.06 -2.64 -17.81
N GLU A 25 10.13 -3.11 -17.16
CA GLU A 25 11.25 -3.79 -17.83
C GLU A 25 10.87 -5.17 -18.39
N LYS A 26 10.03 -5.92 -17.69
CA LYS A 26 9.60 -7.27 -18.11
C LYS A 26 8.43 -7.26 -19.10
N TYR A 27 7.48 -6.35 -18.91
CA TYR A 27 6.18 -6.40 -19.61
C TYR A 27 5.94 -5.18 -20.52
N GLY A 28 6.74 -4.12 -20.41
CA GLY A 28 6.56 -2.88 -21.18
C GLY A 28 5.44 -1.98 -20.68
N PHE A 29 4.80 -2.33 -19.56
CA PHE A 29 3.78 -1.55 -18.86
C PHE A 29 3.73 -1.96 -17.39
N GLN A 30 3.00 -1.19 -16.58
CA GLN A 30 2.74 -1.50 -15.18
C GLN A 30 1.24 -1.41 -14.89
N ASN A 31 0.80 -2.17 -13.88
CA ASN A 31 -0.48 -1.99 -13.19
C ASN A 31 -0.35 -2.55 -11.77
N GLY A 32 -1.34 -2.30 -10.92
CA GLY A 32 -1.28 -2.72 -9.52
C GLY A 32 -0.99 -4.21 -9.31
N LYS A 33 -1.57 -5.09 -10.12
CA LYS A 33 -1.32 -6.54 -10.04
C LYS A 33 0.13 -6.91 -10.37
N LEU A 34 0.73 -6.25 -11.37
CA LEU A 34 2.14 -6.48 -11.70
C LEU A 34 3.06 -5.92 -10.62
N GLN A 35 2.71 -4.77 -10.03
CA GLN A 35 3.45 -4.19 -8.91
C GLN A 35 3.45 -5.13 -7.70
N GLU A 36 2.28 -5.64 -7.31
CA GLU A 36 2.11 -6.65 -6.26
C GLU A 36 2.90 -7.95 -6.56
N GLN A 37 2.90 -8.41 -7.81
CA GLN A 37 3.63 -9.61 -8.22
C GLN A 37 5.15 -9.43 -8.17
N GLU A 38 5.64 -8.29 -8.65
CA GLU A 38 7.07 -8.06 -8.89
C GLU A 38 7.77 -7.34 -7.74
N GLY A 39 7.04 -6.65 -6.86
CA GLY A 39 7.57 -5.86 -5.75
C GLY A 39 8.24 -6.67 -4.62
N PRO A 40 7.73 -7.84 -4.21
CA PRO A 40 8.28 -8.57 -3.06
C PRO A 40 9.74 -9.01 -3.21
N THR A 41 10.17 -9.38 -4.43
CA THR A 41 11.54 -9.84 -4.69
C THR A 41 12.59 -8.74 -4.43
N PRO A 42 12.55 -7.57 -5.09
CA PRO A 42 13.49 -6.49 -4.82
C PRO A 42 13.36 -5.92 -3.41
N ALA A 43 12.16 -5.88 -2.82
CA ALA A 43 11.99 -5.45 -1.43
C ALA A 43 12.74 -6.36 -0.44
N ARG A 44 12.63 -7.68 -0.63
CA ARG A 44 13.35 -8.68 0.17
C ARG A 44 14.85 -8.51 0.08
N GLU A 45 15.38 -8.31 -1.14
CA GLU A 45 16.82 -8.08 -1.36
C GLU A 45 17.32 -6.85 -0.58
N ILE A 46 16.60 -5.73 -0.67
CA ILE A 46 16.93 -4.50 0.06
C ILE A 46 16.89 -4.73 1.57
N CYS A 47 15.78 -5.26 2.10
CA CYS A 47 15.62 -5.43 3.55
C CYS A 47 16.65 -6.43 4.13
N THR A 48 16.97 -7.49 3.39
CA THR A 48 18.02 -8.46 3.75
C THR A 48 19.39 -7.76 3.81
N SER A 49 19.72 -6.94 2.81
CA SER A 49 20.99 -6.21 2.77
C SER A 49 21.16 -5.20 3.92
N LEU A 50 20.03 -4.67 4.43
CA LEU A 50 19.99 -3.77 5.58
C LEU A 50 19.97 -4.51 6.92
N GLY A 51 19.94 -5.84 6.93
CA GLY A 51 19.98 -6.68 8.13
C GLY A 51 18.65 -6.72 8.90
N PHE A 52 17.51 -6.55 8.21
CA PHE A 52 16.20 -6.69 8.83
C PHE A 52 15.97 -8.14 9.27
N LYS A 53 15.12 -8.36 10.27
CA LYS A 53 14.78 -9.71 10.74
C LYS A 53 13.87 -10.39 9.72
N GLU A 54 13.97 -11.72 9.62
CA GLU A 54 13.19 -12.49 8.64
C GLU A 54 11.68 -12.25 8.78
N ASP A 55 11.14 -12.31 10.00
CA ASP A 55 9.71 -12.06 10.25
C ASP A 55 9.26 -10.66 9.80
N ASP A 56 10.14 -9.64 9.93
CA ASP A 56 9.86 -8.28 9.47
C ASP A 56 9.85 -8.22 7.95
N ILE A 57 10.81 -8.90 7.30
CA ILE A 57 10.91 -8.99 5.84
C ILE A 57 9.68 -9.71 5.27
N GLU A 58 9.26 -10.80 5.88
CA GLU A 58 8.05 -11.53 5.47
C GLU A 58 6.81 -10.64 5.53
N ARG A 59 6.63 -9.87 6.61
CA ARG A 59 5.50 -8.96 6.73
C ARG A 59 5.58 -7.79 5.74
N ILE A 60 6.76 -7.19 5.55
CA ILE A 60 6.97 -6.14 4.54
C ILE A 60 6.63 -6.67 3.14
N CYS A 61 7.18 -7.81 2.76
CA CYS A 61 6.89 -8.43 1.46
C CYS A 61 5.41 -8.78 1.31
N PHE A 62 4.73 -9.22 2.38
CA PHE A 62 3.29 -9.44 2.35
C PHE A 62 2.52 -8.15 2.07
N LEU A 63 2.82 -7.06 2.78
CA LEU A 63 2.18 -5.77 2.56
C LEU A 63 2.38 -5.27 1.12
N ILE A 64 3.60 -5.38 0.60
CA ILE A 64 3.93 -5.03 -0.79
C ILE A 64 3.21 -5.95 -1.79
N ALA A 65 3.07 -7.23 -1.51
CA ALA A 65 2.40 -8.17 -2.41
C ALA A 65 0.88 -7.98 -2.50
N HIS A 66 0.28 -7.14 -1.65
CA HIS A 66 -1.17 -7.01 -1.55
C HIS A 66 -1.66 -5.55 -1.44
N HIS A 67 -0.81 -4.54 -1.64
CA HIS A 67 -1.21 -3.12 -1.43
C HIS A 67 -2.27 -2.59 -2.42
N HIS A 68 -2.71 -3.37 -3.41
CA HIS A 68 -3.89 -3.08 -4.24
C HIS A 68 -5.03 -4.10 -4.05
N THR A 69 -4.95 -4.94 -3.01
CA THR A 69 -5.92 -5.99 -2.69
C THR A 69 -6.79 -5.59 -1.49
N TYR A 70 -7.96 -5.01 -1.76
CA TYR A 70 -8.80 -4.41 -0.71
C TYR A 70 -9.64 -5.39 0.15
N THR A 71 -9.45 -6.70 -0.03
CA THR A 71 -10.17 -7.77 0.70
C THR A 71 -9.26 -8.47 1.69
N ASP A 72 -9.85 -9.17 2.66
CA ASP A 72 -9.12 -10.00 3.64
C ASP A 72 -7.99 -9.24 4.36
N VAL A 73 -8.30 -8.00 4.78
CA VAL A 73 -7.33 -7.10 5.40
C VAL A 73 -6.88 -7.62 6.76
N ASP A 74 -5.72 -8.25 6.75
CA ASP A 74 -5.02 -8.74 7.94
C ASP A 74 -4.18 -7.61 8.56
N GLY A 75 -4.63 -7.04 9.67
CA GLY A 75 -3.85 -6.09 10.47
C GLY A 75 -4.06 -4.60 10.17
N ILE A 76 -3.74 -3.76 11.16
CA ILE A 76 -3.93 -2.30 11.08
C ILE A 76 -2.89 -1.60 10.20
N ASP A 77 -1.67 -2.12 10.16
CA ASP A 77 -0.61 -1.72 9.23
C ASP A 77 -1.08 -1.87 7.78
N TYR A 78 -1.67 -3.02 7.45
CA TYR A 78 -2.17 -3.26 6.11
C TYR A 78 -3.33 -2.33 5.74
N ARG A 79 -4.30 -2.15 6.65
CA ARG A 79 -5.40 -1.19 6.45
C ARG A 79 -4.87 0.23 6.20
N ILE A 80 -3.89 0.69 6.99
CA ILE A 80 -3.32 2.04 6.82
C ILE A 80 -2.60 2.16 5.48
N LEU A 81 -1.83 1.16 5.06
CA LEU A 81 -1.14 1.19 3.77
C LEU A 81 -2.13 1.31 2.62
N LEU A 82 -3.18 0.48 2.60
CA LEU A 82 -4.21 0.51 1.56
C LEU A 82 -4.92 1.88 1.52
N GLU A 83 -5.30 2.43 2.68
CA GLU A 83 -6.01 3.71 2.75
C GLU A 83 -5.12 4.86 2.28
N ALA A 84 -3.84 4.85 2.66
CA ALA A 84 -2.88 5.87 2.24
C ALA A 84 -2.61 5.83 0.74
N ASP A 85 -2.39 4.64 0.17
CA ASP A 85 -2.21 4.44 -1.28
C ASP A 85 -3.44 4.93 -2.06
N PHE A 86 -4.65 4.53 -1.62
CA PHE A 86 -5.89 4.97 -2.26
C PHE A 86 -6.02 6.50 -2.30
N LEU A 87 -5.70 7.19 -1.20
CA LEU A 87 -5.84 8.66 -1.12
C LEU A 87 -5.00 9.38 -2.19
N VAL A 88 -3.77 8.91 -2.40
CA VAL A 88 -2.85 9.49 -3.39
C VAL A 88 -3.33 9.14 -4.80
N ASN A 89 -3.62 7.87 -5.08
CA ASN A 89 -4.09 7.43 -6.39
C ASN A 89 -5.39 8.15 -6.80
N ALA A 90 -6.36 8.27 -5.88
CA ALA A 90 -7.61 8.94 -6.16
C ALA A 90 -7.42 10.45 -6.44
N PHE A 91 -6.42 11.09 -5.84
CA PHE A 91 -6.07 12.47 -6.11
C PHE A 91 -5.40 12.62 -7.49
N GLU A 92 -4.42 11.77 -7.79
CA GLU A 92 -3.68 11.80 -9.06
C GLU A 92 -4.57 11.48 -10.27
N ASP A 93 -5.45 10.50 -10.12
CA ASP A 93 -6.41 10.08 -11.16
C ASP A 93 -7.61 11.03 -11.31
N ASN A 94 -7.71 12.07 -10.48
CA ASN A 94 -8.88 12.95 -10.40
C ASN A 94 -10.19 12.15 -10.27
N ALA A 95 -10.21 11.20 -9.32
CA ALA A 95 -11.36 10.33 -9.08
C ALA A 95 -12.64 11.13 -8.83
N SER A 96 -13.79 10.61 -9.30
CA SER A 96 -15.07 11.29 -9.11
C SER A 96 -15.51 11.29 -7.65
N ILE A 97 -16.29 12.30 -7.26
CA ILE A 97 -16.85 12.41 -5.89
C ILE A 97 -17.68 11.16 -5.55
N GLU A 98 -18.38 10.58 -6.52
CA GLU A 98 -19.12 9.33 -6.33
C GLU A 98 -18.20 8.16 -5.96
N SER A 99 -17.07 8.01 -6.65
CA SER A 99 -16.07 6.97 -6.34
C SER A 99 -15.44 7.18 -4.97
N ILE A 100 -15.13 8.43 -4.62
CA ILE A 100 -14.59 8.78 -3.29
C ILE A 100 -15.57 8.41 -2.18
N LYS A 101 -16.85 8.78 -2.32
CA LYS A 101 -17.90 8.44 -1.34
C LYS A 101 -18.08 6.93 -1.19
N HIS A 102 -18.08 6.21 -2.32
CA HIS A 102 -18.19 4.77 -2.30
C HIS A 102 -17.01 4.10 -1.58
N ALA A 103 -15.78 4.54 -1.85
CA ALA A 103 -14.60 4.05 -1.16
C ALA A 103 -14.65 4.35 0.35
N LYS A 104 -15.09 5.55 0.75
CA LYS A 104 -15.26 5.90 2.16
C LYS A 104 -16.19 4.93 2.90
N GLU A 105 -17.28 4.52 2.25
CA GLU A 105 -18.30 3.65 2.86
C GLU A 105 -17.90 2.18 2.90
N ILE A 106 -17.22 1.69 1.86
CA ILE A 106 -16.97 0.25 1.67
C ILE A 106 -15.56 -0.17 2.05
N PHE A 107 -14.59 0.74 1.94
CA PHE A 107 -13.17 0.41 2.01
C PHE A 107 -12.45 1.08 3.18
N PHE A 108 -12.74 2.35 3.50
CA PHE A 108 -12.09 3.04 4.63
C PHE A 108 -12.67 2.59 5.97
N GLU A 109 -11.79 2.17 6.87
CA GLU A 109 -12.12 1.75 8.23
C GLU A 109 -11.50 2.66 9.29
N THR A 110 -10.29 3.20 9.07
CA THR A 110 -9.66 4.06 10.08
C THR A 110 -10.33 5.43 10.13
N GLU A 111 -10.57 5.92 11.35
CA GLU A 111 -11.17 7.24 11.53
C GLU A 111 -10.26 8.36 10.99
N THR A 112 -8.94 8.19 11.09
CA THR A 112 -7.98 9.12 10.50
C THR A 112 -8.01 9.11 8.98
N GLY A 113 -8.06 7.93 8.34
CA GLY A 113 -8.16 7.81 6.88
C GLY A 113 -9.43 8.45 6.35
N LYS A 114 -10.59 8.18 6.98
CA LYS A 114 -11.86 8.84 6.64
C LYS A 114 -11.78 10.35 6.79
N HIS A 115 -11.17 10.85 7.87
CA HIS A 115 -11.01 12.27 8.09
C HIS A 115 -10.13 12.95 7.02
N ILE A 116 -9.02 12.30 6.63
CA ILE A 116 -8.14 12.81 5.57
C ILE A 116 -8.88 12.80 4.22
N LEU A 117 -9.60 11.71 3.90
CA LEU A 117 -10.42 11.61 2.70
C LEU A 117 -11.43 12.77 2.60
N ASP A 118 -12.17 13.04 3.67
CA ASP A 118 -13.13 14.15 3.72
C ASP A 118 -12.45 15.52 3.55
N THR A 119 -11.27 15.66 4.12
CA THR A 119 -10.48 16.90 4.04
C THR A 119 -9.95 17.13 2.63
N MET A 120 -9.45 16.09 1.96
CA MET A 120 -8.89 16.18 0.62
C MET A 120 -9.96 16.43 -0.44
N PHE A 121 -11.11 15.74 -0.34
CA PHE A 121 -12.09 15.68 -1.42
C PHE A 121 -13.42 16.42 -1.12
N LYS A 122 -13.60 16.95 0.10
CA LYS A 122 -14.83 17.63 0.55
C LYS A 122 -16.10 16.79 0.30
N SER A 123 -15.95 15.48 0.47
CA SER A 123 -16.92 14.46 0.08
C SER A 123 -17.88 14.07 1.20
#